data_AF-A0A7S1HL23-F1
#
_entry.id   AF-A0A7S1HL23-F1
#
_cell.length_a   1.000
_cell.length_b   1.000
_cell.length_c   1.000
_cell.angle_alpha   90.00
_cell.angle_beta   90.00
_cell.angle_gamma   90.00
#
_symmetry.space_group_name_H-M   'P 1'
#
loop_
_entity.id
_entity.type
_entity.pdbx_description
1 polymer ?
#
loop_
_entity_poly.entity_id
_entity_poly.type
_entity_poly.pdbx_seq_one_letter_code
_entity_poly.pdbx_strand_id
1 'polypeptide(L)'
;VEGSEKKGCGAYWVEHGSASPPGLILAGGRVRISCEAGYRLDGPGHDIVQCQNDGGFTEGRRCSPVSCGSLAIVGGLVLPRGPTLFPSLVTIKCGHGFRLAGEGPVERKCLADGTFSAGRVCSPLEVWLSAEPRRAVAGEPVDVTVDGKGFEEGAFYECQFEQSCRGGLGVSTCVR
;
A
#
# COMPACT_ATOMS: atom_id res chain seq x y z
N VAL A 1 -31.31 -30.81 48.01
CA VAL A 1 -30.73 -30.87 46.65
C VAL A 1 -31.08 -29.56 45.99
N GLU A 2 -30.32 -28.50 46.25
CA GLU A 2 -30.62 -27.18 45.66
C GLU A 2 -30.15 -27.17 44.21
N GLY A 3 -31.11 -27.02 43.31
CA GLY A 3 -30.88 -26.90 41.88
C GLY A 3 -30.08 -25.63 41.62
N SER A 4 -28.83 -25.79 41.17
CA SER A 4 -28.03 -24.70 40.64
C SER A 4 -28.73 -24.15 39.40
N GLU A 5 -29.44 -23.04 39.57
CA GLU A 5 -29.97 -22.25 38.47
C GLU A 5 -28.77 -21.81 37.63
N LYS A 6 -28.55 -22.51 36.50
CA LYS A 6 -27.40 -22.28 35.62
C LYS A 6 -27.45 -20.83 35.15
N LYS A 7 -26.62 -19.96 35.73
CA LYS A 7 -26.47 -18.57 35.30
C LYS A 7 -26.00 -18.57 33.85
N GLY A 8 -26.76 -17.91 32.98
CA GLY A 8 -26.31 -17.62 31.62
C GLY A 8 -25.32 -16.47 31.59
N CYS A 9 -24.50 -16.41 30.56
CA CYS A 9 -23.57 -15.31 30.33
C CYS A 9 -24.19 -14.16 29.52
N GLY A 10 -25.43 -14.36 29.03
CA GLY A 10 -26.11 -13.37 28.19
C GLY A 10 -25.65 -13.46 26.73
N ALA A 11 -25.79 -12.36 26.00
CA ALA A 11 -25.36 -12.27 24.60
C ALA A 11 -23.89 -11.89 24.48
N TYR A 12 -23.20 -12.52 23.53
CA TYR A 12 -21.81 -12.19 23.21
C TYR A 12 -21.77 -11.17 22.06
N TRP A 13 -21.07 -10.06 22.28
CA TRP A 13 -20.93 -8.99 21.30
C TRP A 13 -19.52 -8.99 20.70
N VAL A 14 -19.45 -8.84 19.38
CA VAL A 14 -18.19 -8.84 18.62
C VAL A 14 -18.15 -7.56 17.82
N GLU A 15 -17.20 -6.67 18.14
CA GLU A 15 -16.95 -5.48 17.33
C GLU A 15 -16.43 -5.89 15.95
N HIS A 16 -16.99 -5.33 14.88
CA HIS A 16 -16.67 -5.67 13.48
C HIS A 16 -16.81 -7.17 13.18
N GLY A 17 -17.83 -7.80 13.77
CA GLY A 17 -18.09 -9.22 13.63
C GLY A 17 -19.47 -9.62 14.13
N SER A 18 -19.68 -10.93 14.19
CA SER A 18 -20.91 -11.54 14.67
C SER A 18 -20.60 -12.76 15.54
N ALA A 19 -21.53 -13.02 16.45
CA ALA A 19 -21.53 -14.16 17.35
C ALA A 19 -22.58 -15.18 16.90
N SER A 20 -22.20 -16.46 16.86
CA SER A 20 -23.11 -17.56 16.50
C SER A 20 -23.08 -18.69 17.56
N PRO A 21 -24.22 -19.10 18.14
CA PRO A 21 -25.57 -18.55 17.94
C PRO A 21 -25.71 -17.12 18.53
N PRO A 22 -26.59 -16.27 17.97
CA PRO A 22 -26.89 -14.97 18.53
C PRO A 22 -27.81 -15.08 19.76
N GLY A 23 -27.82 -14.04 20.59
CA GLY A 23 -28.73 -13.96 21.75
C GLY A 23 -28.18 -14.62 23.01
N LEU A 24 -29.08 -15.02 23.92
CA LEU A 24 -28.73 -15.49 25.26
C LEU A 24 -28.00 -16.84 25.25
N ILE A 25 -26.83 -16.88 25.87
CA ILE A 25 -26.02 -18.09 26.02
C ILE A 25 -26.05 -18.55 27.48
N LEU A 26 -26.39 -19.83 27.68
CA LEU A 26 -26.44 -20.47 28.99
C LEU A 26 -25.09 -21.10 29.36
N ALA A 27 -24.87 -21.37 30.66
CA ALA A 27 -23.66 -22.02 31.15
C ALA A 27 -23.32 -23.31 30.37
N GLY A 28 -22.07 -23.40 29.92
CA GLY A 28 -21.55 -24.47 29.05
C GLY A 28 -21.74 -24.23 27.55
N GLY A 29 -22.58 -23.26 27.15
CA GLY A 29 -22.81 -22.88 25.77
C GLY A 29 -21.56 -22.31 25.10
N ARG A 30 -21.45 -22.51 23.77
CA ARG A 30 -20.32 -22.07 22.97
C ARG A 30 -20.78 -21.12 21.88
N VAL A 31 -19.97 -20.10 21.62
CA VAL A 31 -20.22 -19.07 20.60
C VAL A 31 -19.02 -19.00 19.68
N ARG A 32 -19.25 -19.14 18.38
CA ARG A 32 -18.23 -18.92 17.35
C ARG A 32 -18.21 -17.46 16.93
N ILE A 33 -17.02 -16.88 16.92
CA ILE A 33 -16.74 -15.53 16.46
C ILE A 33 -16.53 -15.57 14.94
N SER A 34 -17.19 -14.68 14.21
CA SER A 34 -16.98 -14.49 12.76
C SER A 34 -16.81 -13.01 12.46
N CYS A 35 -15.71 -12.63 11.81
CA CYS A 35 -15.45 -11.22 11.49
C CYS A 35 -16.16 -10.77 10.22
N GLU A 36 -16.50 -9.48 10.19
CA GLU A 36 -17.01 -8.80 8.99
C GLU A 36 -15.95 -8.72 7.89
N ALA A 37 -16.39 -8.48 6.66
CA ALA A 37 -15.48 -8.28 5.53
C ALA A 37 -14.53 -7.10 5.81
N GLY A 38 -13.23 -7.30 5.59
CA GLY A 38 -12.19 -6.31 5.90
C GLY A 38 -11.66 -6.40 7.31
N TYR A 39 -12.11 -7.38 8.09
CA TYR A 39 -11.59 -7.72 9.41
C TYR A 39 -11.22 -9.19 9.48
N ARG A 40 -10.27 -9.53 10.36
CA ARG A 40 -9.81 -10.91 10.59
C ARG A 40 -9.64 -11.17 12.07
N LEU A 41 -9.80 -12.43 12.47
CA LEU A 41 -9.53 -12.87 13.83
C LEU A 41 -8.04 -12.69 14.13
N ASP A 42 -7.74 -11.85 15.12
CA ASP A 42 -6.39 -11.51 15.54
C ASP A 42 -6.31 -11.34 17.07
N GLY A 43 -5.10 -11.38 17.60
CA GLY A 43 -4.83 -11.29 19.04
C GLY A 43 -5.01 -12.61 19.80
N PRO A 44 -4.80 -12.57 21.14
CA PRO A 44 -4.92 -13.72 22.03
C PRO A 44 -6.39 -14.13 22.25
N GLY A 45 -6.60 -15.34 22.78
CA GLY A 45 -7.92 -15.90 23.06
C GLY A 45 -8.35 -16.97 22.06
N HIS A 46 -9.66 -17.25 22.02
CA HIS A 46 -10.24 -18.31 21.21
C HIS A 46 -11.17 -17.79 20.09
N ASP A 47 -11.20 -18.50 18.96
CA ASP A 47 -12.19 -18.28 17.88
C ASP A 47 -13.60 -18.73 18.30
N ILE A 48 -13.68 -19.58 19.33
CA ILE A 48 -14.92 -20.06 19.94
C ILE A 48 -14.83 -19.81 21.44
N VAL A 49 -15.70 -18.94 21.95
CA VAL A 49 -15.79 -18.65 23.38
C VAL A 49 -16.82 -19.53 24.06
N GLN A 50 -16.59 -19.86 25.33
CA GLN A 50 -17.50 -20.66 26.14
C GLN A 50 -18.04 -19.85 27.30
N CYS A 51 -19.35 -19.97 27.55
CA CYS A 51 -19.99 -19.45 28.75
C CYS A 51 -19.64 -20.32 29.96
N GLN A 52 -18.98 -19.73 30.94
CA GLN A 52 -18.51 -20.37 32.16
C GLN A 52 -19.59 -20.31 33.26
N ASN A 53 -19.43 -21.14 34.30
CA ASN A 53 -20.41 -21.24 35.39
C ASN A 53 -20.45 -20.01 36.30
N ASP A 54 -19.45 -19.13 36.20
CA ASP A 54 -19.37 -17.84 36.90
C ASP A 54 -20.18 -16.74 36.19
N GLY A 55 -20.76 -17.03 35.02
CA GLY A 55 -21.51 -16.07 34.21
C GLY A 55 -20.65 -15.24 33.26
N GLY A 56 -19.35 -15.56 33.13
CA GLY A 56 -18.43 -14.95 32.17
C GLY A 56 -18.22 -15.78 30.90
N PHE A 57 -17.81 -15.14 29.82
CA PHE A 57 -17.29 -15.85 28.65
C PHE A 57 -15.77 -15.99 28.76
N THR A 58 -15.22 -17.10 28.28
CA THR A 58 -13.76 -17.23 28.07
C THR A 58 -13.24 -16.14 27.13
N GLU A 59 -11.95 -15.82 27.22
CA GLU A 59 -11.33 -14.81 26.36
C GLU A 59 -11.46 -15.17 24.86
N GLY A 60 -12.11 -14.29 24.12
CA GLY A 60 -12.29 -14.40 22.67
C GLY A 60 -11.30 -13.55 21.91
N ARG A 61 -10.88 -14.03 20.74
CA ARG A 61 -10.07 -13.22 19.82
C ARG A 61 -10.89 -12.06 19.27
N ARG A 62 -10.19 -11.02 18.80
CA ARG A 62 -10.83 -9.80 18.30
C ARG A 62 -10.80 -9.75 16.78
N CYS A 63 -11.79 -9.10 16.19
CA CYS A 63 -11.78 -8.78 14.78
C CYS A 63 -10.97 -7.50 14.56
N SER A 64 -9.76 -7.67 14.03
CA SER A 64 -8.85 -6.57 13.71
C SER A 64 -8.87 -6.26 12.22
N PRO A 65 -8.71 -4.99 11.82
CA PRO A 65 -8.70 -4.62 10.40
C PRO A 65 -7.66 -5.38 9.60
N VAL A 66 -8.01 -5.72 8.36
CA VAL A 66 -7.06 -6.27 7.39
C VAL A 66 -6.05 -5.17 7.00
N SER A 67 -4.78 -5.56 6.92
CA SER A 67 -3.71 -4.68 6.44
C SER A 67 -3.51 -4.88 4.94
N CYS A 68 -3.52 -3.78 4.18
CA CYS A 68 -3.10 -3.76 2.79
C CYS A 68 -1.59 -3.58 2.62
N GLY A 69 -0.86 -3.44 3.74
CA GLY A 69 0.56 -3.12 3.72
C GLY A 69 0.84 -1.70 3.22
N SER A 70 2.07 -1.46 2.79
CA SER A 70 2.51 -0.16 2.26
C SER A 70 2.34 -0.14 0.75
N LEU A 71 1.66 0.86 0.20
CA LEU A 71 1.60 1.06 -1.24
C LEU A 71 2.90 1.70 -1.75
N ALA A 72 3.53 1.09 -2.74
CA ALA A 72 4.70 1.64 -3.44
C ALA A 72 4.28 2.19 -4.81
N ILE A 73 4.78 3.38 -5.17
CA ILE A 73 4.53 4.03 -6.46
C ILE A 73 5.87 4.53 -7.01
N VAL A 74 6.17 4.21 -8.27
CA VAL A 74 7.36 4.73 -8.97
C VAL A 74 7.17 6.21 -9.29
N GLY A 75 8.20 7.03 -9.07
CA GLY A 75 8.14 8.46 -9.39
C GLY A 75 7.21 9.29 -8.50
N GLY A 76 6.80 8.72 -7.36
CA GLY A 76 5.92 9.39 -6.42
C GLY A 76 6.11 8.88 -5.00
N LEU A 77 5.36 9.49 -4.09
CA LEU A 77 5.29 9.13 -2.69
C LEU A 77 3.83 8.92 -2.28
N VAL A 78 3.63 8.03 -1.31
CA VAL A 78 2.32 7.72 -0.75
C VAL A 78 2.22 8.32 0.66
N LEU A 79 1.09 8.97 0.95
CA LEU A 79 0.80 9.56 2.26
C LEU A 79 -0.54 9.04 2.80
N PRO A 80 -0.65 8.75 4.11
CA PRO A 80 0.46 8.64 5.07
C PRO A 80 1.45 7.53 4.67
N ARG A 81 2.71 7.65 5.12
CA ARG A 81 3.73 6.63 4.86
C ARG A 81 3.49 5.41 5.74
N GLY A 82 3.83 4.24 5.22
CA GLY A 82 3.80 2.98 5.95
C GLY A 82 2.54 2.14 5.68
N PRO A 83 2.31 1.10 6.50
CA PRO A 83 1.21 0.18 6.31
C PRO A 83 -0.15 0.86 6.46
N THR A 84 -1.08 0.52 5.57
CA THR A 84 -2.47 1.01 5.62
C THR A 84 -3.41 -0.12 6.01
N LEU A 85 -4.33 0.19 6.92
CA LEU A 85 -5.36 -0.72 7.40
C LEU A 85 -6.72 -0.38 6.79
N PHE A 86 -7.55 -1.39 6.54
CA PHE A 86 -8.94 -1.19 6.14
C PHE A 86 -9.70 -0.35 7.19
N PRO A 87 -10.61 0.56 6.80
CA PRO A 87 -10.98 1.02 5.46
C PRO A 87 -10.23 2.30 5.04
N SER A 88 -9.04 2.54 5.59
CA SER A 88 -8.29 3.78 5.39
C SER A 88 -7.87 3.99 3.94
N LEU A 89 -7.61 5.25 3.61
CA LEU A 89 -7.12 5.66 2.29
C LEU A 89 -5.71 6.23 2.38
N VAL A 90 -5.02 6.20 1.25
CA VAL A 90 -3.74 6.89 1.05
C VAL A 90 -3.81 7.76 -0.21
N THR A 91 -3.05 8.83 -0.25
CA THR A 91 -2.97 9.76 -1.37
C THR A 91 -1.61 9.66 -2.05
N ILE A 92 -1.61 9.64 -3.38
CA ILE A 92 -0.39 9.63 -4.19
C ILE A 92 0.02 11.07 -4.51
N LYS A 93 1.30 11.38 -4.31
CA LYS A 93 1.92 12.64 -4.77
C LYS A 93 3.08 12.31 -5.70
N CYS A 94 3.05 12.83 -6.92
CA CYS A 94 4.16 12.61 -7.86
C CYS A 94 5.33 13.54 -7.56
N GLY A 95 6.53 13.01 -7.71
CA GLY A 95 7.77 13.75 -7.59
C GLY A 95 8.06 14.59 -8.83
N HIS A 96 9.15 15.34 -8.77
CA HIS A 96 9.61 16.15 -9.90
C HIS A 96 9.88 15.27 -11.14
N GLY A 97 9.49 15.73 -12.32
CA GLY A 97 9.60 14.95 -13.56
C GLY A 97 8.48 13.92 -13.77
N PHE A 98 7.54 13.79 -12.83
CA PHE A 98 6.37 12.91 -12.93
C PHE A 98 5.07 13.68 -12.79
N ARG A 99 4.01 13.18 -13.44
CA ARG A 99 2.64 13.68 -13.32
C ARG A 99 1.68 12.54 -12.97
N LEU A 100 0.55 12.90 -12.38
CA LEU A 100 -0.56 11.97 -12.23
C LEU A 100 -1.14 11.65 -13.60
N ALA A 101 -1.23 10.36 -13.92
CA ALA A 101 -1.75 9.85 -15.18
C ALA A 101 -2.62 8.61 -14.96
N GLY A 102 -3.34 8.23 -16.02
CA GLY A 102 -4.34 7.17 -15.99
C GLY A 102 -5.71 7.63 -15.52
N GLU A 103 -6.63 6.68 -15.46
CA GLU A 103 -8.01 6.89 -15.02
C GLU A 103 -8.20 6.53 -13.54
N GLY A 104 -9.25 7.07 -12.92
CA GLY A 104 -9.61 6.81 -11.54
C GLY A 104 -9.12 7.87 -10.53
N PRO A 105 -9.29 7.60 -9.22
CA PRO A 105 -8.95 8.54 -8.15
C PRO A 105 -7.43 8.63 -7.91
N VAL A 106 -7.00 9.79 -7.36
CA VAL A 106 -5.62 9.99 -6.85
C VAL A 106 -5.42 9.27 -5.51
N GLU A 107 -6.51 9.06 -4.78
CA GLU A 107 -6.55 8.30 -3.54
C GLU A 107 -6.70 6.81 -3.82
N ARG A 108 -6.10 6.00 -2.94
CA ARG A 108 -6.17 4.54 -2.97
C ARG A 108 -6.77 4.07 -1.67
N LYS A 109 -7.86 3.31 -1.76
CA LYS A 109 -8.55 2.76 -0.59
C LYS A 109 -7.98 1.37 -0.29
N CYS A 110 -7.69 1.09 0.98
CA CYS A 110 -7.44 -0.28 1.41
C CYS A 110 -8.77 -1.05 1.41
N LEU A 111 -8.84 -2.12 0.63
CA LEU A 111 -10.03 -2.95 0.43
C LEU A 111 -10.07 -4.11 1.43
N ALA A 112 -11.26 -4.72 1.54
CA ALA A 112 -11.54 -5.78 2.50
C ALA A 112 -10.70 -7.05 2.28
N ASP A 113 -10.19 -7.25 1.07
CA ASP A 113 -9.34 -8.38 0.68
C ASP A 113 -7.84 -8.15 0.95
N GLY A 114 -7.47 -6.98 1.50
CA GLY A 114 -6.08 -6.61 1.75
C GLY A 114 -5.36 -6.06 0.53
N THR A 115 -6.08 -5.66 -0.52
CA THR A 115 -5.51 -4.97 -1.68
C THR A 115 -5.87 -3.48 -1.70
N PHE A 116 -5.10 -2.67 -2.43
CA PHE A 116 -5.48 -1.29 -2.69
C PHE A 116 -6.38 -1.20 -3.91
N SER A 117 -7.38 -0.30 -3.86
CA SER A 117 -8.24 0.00 -5.01
C SER A 117 -7.42 0.45 -6.23
N ALA A 118 -7.96 0.25 -7.43
CA ALA A 118 -7.41 0.87 -8.64
C ALA A 118 -7.48 2.41 -8.57
N GLY A 119 -6.67 3.08 -9.39
CA GLY A 119 -6.59 4.54 -9.44
C GLY A 119 -5.42 5.03 -10.29
N ARG A 120 -5.16 6.33 -10.22
CA ARG A 120 -4.06 6.98 -10.95
C ARG A 120 -2.70 6.55 -10.46
N VAL A 121 -1.70 6.70 -11.34
CA VAL A 121 -0.29 6.42 -11.07
C VAL A 121 0.55 7.63 -11.46
N CYS A 122 1.80 7.67 -11.00
CA CYS A 122 2.76 8.65 -11.48
C CYS A 122 3.38 8.14 -12.77
N SER A 123 3.23 8.90 -13.85
CA SER A 123 3.95 8.67 -15.11
C SER A 123 4.98 9.78 -15.30
N PRO A 124 6.08 9.52 -16.03
CA PRO A 124 6.96 10.59 -16.47
C PRO A 124 6.16 11.69 -17.16
N LEU A 125 6.56 12.94 -16.92
CA LEU A 125 6.25 14.02 -17.83
C LEU A 125 7.03 13.69 -19.11
N GLU A 126 6.33 13.31 -20.18
CA GLU A 126 6.94 13.23 -21.51
C GLU A 126 7.53 14.61 -21.83
N VAL A 127 8.84 14.79 -21.65
CA VAL A 127 9.54 16.02 -22.06
C VAL A 127 10.52 15.67 -23.17
N TRP A 128 9.98 15.41 -24.35
CA TRP A 128 10.67 15.73 -25.60
C TRP A 128 10.09 17.02 -26.13
N LEU A 129 10.51 18.16 -25.56
CA LEU A 129 10.19 19.46 -26.17
C LEU A 129 11.50 20.16 -26.51
N SER A 130 11.85 19.94 -27.78
CA SER A 130 12.74 20.71 -28.64
C SER A 130 14.20 20.84 -28.21
N ALA A 131 14.98 19.78 -28.41
CA ALA A 131 16.07 20.01 -29.35
C ALA A 131 15.40 20.00 -30.73
N GLU A 132 15.02 21.16 -31.25
CA GLU A 132 15.01 21.28 -32.70
C GLU A 132 16.39 20.78 -33.13
N PRO A 133 16.54 19.76 -33.98
CA PRO A 133 17.84 19.46 -34.54
C PRO A 133 18.23 20.69 -35.34
N ARG A 134 18.99 21.61 -34.72
CA ARG A 134 19.77 22.60 -35.48
C ARG A 134 20.64 21.73 -36.36
N ARG A 135 20.37 21.76 -37.67
CA ARG A 135 21.15 21.03 -38.67
C ARG A 135 22.63 21.25 -38.34
N ALA A 136 23.32 20.21 -37.88
CA ALA A 136 24.76 20.24 -37.78
C ALA A 136 25.29 20.22 -39.21
N VAL A 137 25.88 21.33 -39.65
CA VAL A 137 26.63 21.40 -40.90
C VAL A 137 28.01 20.82 -40.62
N ALA A 138 28.51 19.92 -41.48
CA ALA A 138 29.83 19.34 -41.32
C ALA A 138 30.90 20.44 -41.28
N GLY A 139 31.63 20.55 -40.16
CA GLY A 139 32.74 21.48 -39.99
C GLY A 139 32.52 22.65 -39.03
N GLU A 140 31.32 22.83 -38.46
CA GLU A 140 31.06 23.87 -37.44
C GLU A 140 30.77 23.26 -36.06
N PRO A 141 31.44 23.71 -34.99
CA PRO A 141 31.15 23.26 -33.63
C PRO A 141 29.78 23.80 -33.20
N VAL A 142 28.85 22.90 -32.86
CA VAL A 142 27.59 23.28 -32.21
C VAL A 142 27.72 22.96 -30.73
N ASP A 143 27.74 24.00 -29.90
CA ASP A 143 27.57 23.85 -28.46
C ASP A 143 26.17 23.29 -28.19
N VAL A 144 26.09 22.00 -27.87
CA VAL A 144 24.84 21.41 -27.38
C VAL A 144 24.75 21.75 -25.89
N THR A 145 24.19 22.92 -25.58
CA THR A 145 23.80 23.25 -24.21
C THR A 145 22.57 22.41 -23.86
N VAL A 146 22.76 21.33 -23.12
CA VAL A 146 21.64 20.59 -22.53
C VAL A 146 21.19 21.36 -21.29
N ASP A 147 20.24 22.28 -21.45
CA ASP A 147 19.55 22.91 -20.31
C ASP A 147 18.58 21.89 -19.69
N GLY A 148 19.06 21.15 -18.69
CA GLY A 148 18.24 20.19 -17.96
C GLY A 148 18.69 20.02 -16.51
N LYS A 149 17.78 20.27 -15.55
CA LYS A 149 17.97 19.89 -14.14
C LYS A 149 17.11 18.65 -13.81
N GLY A 150 17.77 17.52 -13.58
CA GLY A 150 17.22 16.25 -13.05
C GLY A 150 17.35 15.09 -14.05
N PHE A 151 17.68 13.84 -13.71
CA PHE A 151 17.86 13.09 -12.44
C PHE A 151 19.07 12.16 -12.62
N GLU A 152 19.92 12.02 -11.59
CA GLU A 152 21.08 11.14 -11.59
C GLU A 152 20.64 9.67 -11.49
N GLU A 153 20.66 8.94 -12.60
CA GLU A 153 21.22 7.59 -12.75
C GLU A 153 20.83 7.02 -14.13
N GLY A 154 21.83 6.83 -15.00
CA GLY A 154 21.73 5.91 -16.13
C GLY A 154 21.21 6.48 -17.44
N ALA A 155 21.91 7.45 -18.04
CA ALA A 155 21.95 7.54 -19.50
C ALA A 155 23.02 6.54 -19.98
N PHE A 156 22.59 5.44 -20.61
CA PHE A 156 23.51 4.54 -21.30
C PHE A 156 24.07 5.28 -22.52
N TYR A 157 25.34 5.70 -22.46
CA TYR A 157 26.07 6.10 -23.65
C TYR A 157 26.84 4.88 -24.16
N GLU A 158 26.53 4.43 -25.38
CA GLU A 158 27.32 3.45 -26.09
C GLU A 158 28.30 4.22 -26.99
N CYS A 159 29.58 4.36 -26.57
CA CYS A 159 30.61 4.96 -27.43
C CYS A 159 30.88 4.01 -28.61
N GLN A 160 30.87 4.51 -29.85
CA GLN A 160 31.18 3.69 -31.01
C GLN A 160 32.70 3.46 -31.15
N PHE A 161 33.05 2.22 -31.52
CA PHE A 161 34.35 1.71 -32.00
C PHE A 161 35.63 2.40 -31.46
N GLU A 162 36.39 1.63 -30.67
CA GLU A 162 37.73 1.93 -30.10
C GLU A 162 37.81 3.03 -29.03
N GLN A 163 36.68 3.56 -28.56
CA GLN A 163 36.68 4.62 -27.55
C GLN A 163 36.43 4.08 -26.13
N SER A 164 37.09 4.69 -25.14
CA SER A 164 36.95 4.31 -23.73
C SER A 164 36.25 5.39 -22.92
N CYS A 165 35.29 5.00 -22.08
CA CYS A 165 34.55 5.92 -21.22
C CYS A 165 35.40 6.33 -20.02
N ARG A 166 35.70 7.64 -19.90
CA ARG A 166 36.28 8.19 -18.67
C ARG A 166 35.23 9.08 -17.99
N GLY A 167 34.77 8.66 -16.80
CA GLY A 167 33.71 9.33 -16.06
C GLY A 167 34.20 10.08 -14.83
N GLY A 168 33.70 11.31 -14.67
CA GLY A 168 33.67 12.07 -13.42
C GLY A 168 32.30 12.73 -13.27
N LEU A 169 31.87 12.96 -12.02
CA LEU A 169 30.54 13.49 -11.64
C LEU A 169 29.98 14.49 -12.67
N GLY A 170 28.98 14.04 -13.44
CA GLY A 170 28.21 14.85 -14.37
C GLY A 170 28.70 14.95 -15.81
N VAL A 171 29.87 14.39 -16.18
CA VAL A 171 30.35 14.41 -17.58
C VAL A 171 31.02 13.09 -17.97
N SER A 172 30.43 12.40 -18.93
CA SER A 172 31.06 11.27 -19.63
C SER A 172 31.62 11.78 -20.95
N THR A 173 32.93 11.70 -21.14
CA THR A 173 33.56 12.01 -22.44
C THR A 173 34.02 10.71 -23.09
N CYS A 174 33.63 10.46 -24.34
CA CYS A 174 34.23 9.39 -25.14
C CYS A 174 35.58 9.92 -25.64
N VAL A 175 36.66 9.25 -25.26
CA VAL A 175 38.01 9.55 -25.73
C VAL A 175 38.49 8.43 -26.65
N ARG A 176 39.24 8.82 -27.69
CA ARG A 176 39.91 7.92 -28.62
C ARG A 176 41.17 7.33 -27.99
#